data_AF-A0A2V9SDW7-F1
#
_entry.id   AF-A0A2V9SDW7-F1
#
_cell.length_a   1.000
_cell.length_b   1.000
_cell.length_c   1.000
_cell.angle_alpha   90.00
_cell.angle_beta   90.00
_cell.angle_gamma   90.00
#
_symmetry.space_group_name_H-M   'P 1'
#
loop_
_entity.id
_entity.type
_entity.pdbx_description
1 polymer ?
#
loop_
_entity_poly.entity_id
_entity_poly.type
_entity_poly.pdbx_seq_one_letter_code
_entity_poly.pdbx_strand_id
1 'polypeptide(L)'
;AAGYDPSVYCEANFFGEWETRSYMASVVAHRLTKIINVPTMKDHSASGVTGCLKNLGYGTFNNVARSHRAPYSFTDPLIGVMCSIEPLRSKAVLHIMDGMRQVWHGGPLTQVQDFIYQAGTLLLGTDPVAMDTVELEAIEEKRRKEGAPSVWDREPKSITENYDAFFHDPSKNLFYRRPGHIAAAGKLGLGVADLKQIDHRRISA
;
A
#
# COMPACT_ATOMS: atom_id res chain seq x y z
N ALA A 1 -19.69 10.58 -11.78
CA ALA A 1 -18.40 11.30 -11.89
C ALA A 1 -17.78 10.96 -13.23
N ALA A 2 -17.36 11.95 -14.02
CA ALA A 2 -16.71 11.68 -15.30
C ALA A 2 -15.44 10.83 -15.09
N GLY A 3 -15.25 9.78 -15.88
CA GLY A 3 -14.05 8.94 -15.86
C GLY A 3 -14.09 7.70 -14.94
N TYR A 4 -15.20 7.43 -14.24
CA TYR A 4 -15.39 6.21 -13.44
C TYR A 4 -16.65 5.45 -13.87
N ASP A 5 -16.59 4.12 -13.85
CA ASP A 5 -17.68 3.25 -14.26
C ASP A 5 -18.59 2.89 -13.07
N PRO A 6 -19.89 3.27 -13.08
CA PRO A 6 -20.83 2.94 -12.02
C PRO A 6 -21.14 1.44 -11.88
N SER A 7 -20.86 0.63 -12.91
CA SER A 7 -21.14 -0.81 -12.94
C SER A 7 -19.99 -1.67 -12.40
N VAL A 8 -18.78 -1.12 -12.30
CA VAL A 8 -17.60 -1.84 -11.81
C VAL A 8 -17.10 -1.16 -10.54
N TYR A 9 -17.35 -1.78 -9.39
CA TYR A 9 -17.06 -1.18 -8.09
C TYR A 9 -16.61 -2.20 -7.04
N CYS A 10 -15.90 -1.70 -6.04
CA CYS A 10 -15.67 -2.35 -4.77
C CYS A 10 -16.58 -1.70 -3.72
N GLU A 11 -17.45 -2.47 -3.10
CA GLU A 11 -18.33 -1.98 -2.04
C GLU A 11 -17.78 -2.32 -0.66
N ALA A 12 -17.77 -1.33 0.23
CA ALA A 12 -17.42 -1.49 1.63
C ALA A 12 -18.10 -0.40 2.46
N ASN A 13 -18.77 -0.81 3.53
CA ASN A 13 -19.42 0.06 4.49
C ASN A 13 -18.57 0.10 5.77
N PHE A 14 -18.07 1.28 6.12
CA PHE A 14 -17.25 1.49 7.30
C PHE A 14 -18.01 2.15 8.44
N PHE A 15 -18.85 3.15 8.13
CA PHE A 15 -19.48 4.01 9.13
C PHE A 15 -20.97 4.30 8.86
N GLY A 16 -21.61 3.56 7.97
CA GLY A 16 -22.96 3.86 7.50
C GLY A 16 -23.01 5.05 6.55
N GLU A 17 -21.90 5.36 5.85
CA GLU A 17 -21.88 6.39 4.82
C GLU A 17 -22.92 6.15 3.72
N TRP A 18 -23.41 7.25 3.13
CA TRP A 18 -24.42 7.19 2.06
C TRP A 18 -23.89 6.53 0.78
N GLU A 19 -22.61 6.71 0.45
CA GLU A 19 -21.97 6.08 -0.69
C GLU A 19 -20.86 5.12 -0.21
N THR A 20 -21.17 3.83 -0.24
CA THR A 20 -20.32 2.71 0.17
C THR A 20 -19.45 2.17 -0.97
N ARG A 21 -19.66 2.64 -2.20
CA ARG A 21 -18.97 2.11 -3.39
C ARG A 21 -17.77 2.96 -3.77
N SER A 22 -16.70 2.25 -4.10
CA SER A 22 -15.54 2.76 -4.84
C SER A 22 -15.66 2.29 -6.27
N TYR A 23 -15.80 3.21 -7.22
CA TYR A 23 -15.95 2.91 -8.63
C TYR A 23 -14.60 2.83 -9.32
N MET A 24 -14.43 1.90 -10.24
CA MET A 24 -13.21 1.73 -11.02
C MET A 24 -13.12 2.78 -12.14
N ALA A 25 -11.94 3.29 -12.42
CA ALA A 25 -11.69 4.21 -13.51
C ALA A 25 -12.11 3.57 -14.85
N SER A 26 -12.90 4.27 -15.67
CA SER A 26 -13.46 3.73 -16.91
C SER A 26 -12.38 3.30 -17.92
N VAL A 27 -11.18 3.92 -17.85
CA VAL A 27 -10.04 3.51 -18.67
C VAL A 27 -9.57 2.11 -18.32
N VAL A 28 -9.52 1.76 -17.02
CA VAL A 28 -9.18 0.43 -16.53
C VAL A 28 -10.29 -0.56 -16.87
N ALA A 29 -11.56 -0.17 -16.69
CA ALA A 29 -12.70 -1.02 -17.01
C ALA A 29 -12.74 -1.39 -18.51
N HIS A 30 -12.61 -0.41 -19.41
CA HIS A 30 -13.00 -0.60 -20.82
C HIS A 30 -11.88 -0.48 -21.84
N ARG A 31 -10.80 0.25 -21.55
CA ARG A 31 -9.83 0.68 -22.58
C ARG A 31 -8.50 -0.07 -22.52
N LEU A 32 -8.00 -0.34 -21.31
CA LEU A 32 -6.72 -1.02 -21.14
C LEU A 32 -6.87 -2.52 -21.37
N THR A 33 -5.86 -3.13 -21.98
CA THR A 33 -5.73 -4.59 -22.10
C THR A 33 -4.75 -5.16 -21.08
N LYS A 34 -3.75 -4.37 -20.70
CA LYS A 34 -2.70 -4.68 -19.73
C LYS A 34 -2.30 -3.42 -18.97
N ILE A 35 -1.85 -3.61 -17.73
CA ILE A 35 -1.38 -2.57 -16.81
C ILE A 35 0.01 -2.98 -16.32
N ILE A 36 0.97 -2.08 -16.55
CA ILE A 36 2.28 -2.11 -15.92
C ILE A 36 2.23 -1.14 -14.74
N ASN A 37 2.37 -1.66 -13.53
CA ASN A 37 2.33 -0.89 -12.30
C ASN A 37 3.73 -0.37 -11.97
N VAL A 38 3.86 0.91 -11.61
CA VAL A 38 5.15 1.50 -11.23
C VAL A 38 5.01 2.14 -9.84
N PRO A 39 4.94 1.35 -8.76
CA PRO A 39 4.84 1.88 -7.40
C PRO A 39 6.20 2.38 -6.89
N THR A 40 6.17 3.15 -5.80
CA THR A 40 7.37 3.51 -5.04
C THR A 40 7.40 2.76 -3.71
N MET A 41 8.59 2.28 -3.32
CA MET A 41 8.84 1.61 -2.05
C MET A 41 8.76 2.63 -0.91
N LYS A 42 7.67 2.58 -0.13
CA LYS A 42 7.47 3.53 0.97
C LYS A 42 6.54 3.03 2.08
N ASP A 43 6.86 3.48 3.29
CA ASP A 43 5.94 3.51 4.42
C ASP A 43 4.64 4.24 4.03
N HIS A 44 3.58 3.90 4.73
CA HIS A 44 2.36 4.67 4.73
C HIS A 44 1.77 4.67 6.13
N SER A 45 1.52 5.86 6.68
CA SER A 45 0.98 6.06 8.03
C SER A 45 -0.25 5.20 8.36
N ALA A 46 -1.19 5.00 7.43
CA ALA A 46 -2.36 4.14 7.59
C ALA A 46 -2.17 2.66 7.22
N SER A 47 -1.64 2.32 6.03
CA SER A 47 -1.59 0.93 5.55
C SER A 47 -0.31 0.19 5.92
N GLY A 48 0.62 0.84 6.63
CA GLY A 48 1.96 0.29 6.90
C GLY A 48 2.91 0.56 5.74
N VAL A 49 2.57 0.07 4.55
CA VAL A 49 3.30 0.32 3.31
C VAL A 49 2.35 0.74 2.20
N THR A 50 2.88 1.31 1.11
CA THR A 50 2.08 1.62 -0.08
C THR A 50 2.12 0.48 -1.10
N GLY A 51 3.30 0.17 -1.66
CA GLY A 51 3.45 -0.95 -2.57
C GLY A 51 2.58 -0.98 -3.82
N CYS A 52 2.64 -2.12 -4.49
CA CYS A 52 1.91 -2.48 -5.67
C CYS A 52 0.40 -2.46 -5.43
N LEU A 53 -0.07 -3.12 -4.36
CA LEU A 53 -1.49 -3.33 -4.11
C LEU A 53 -2.20 -2.00 -3.87
N LYS A 54 -1.64 -1.11 -3.04
CA LYS A 54 -2.28 0.19 -2.81
C LYS A 54 -2.17 1.08 -4.05
N ASN A 55 -1.05 1.05 -4.77
CA ASN A 55 -0.90 1.83 -5.99
C ASN A 55 -1.96 1.43 -7.04
N LEU A 56 -2.25 0.14 -7.17
CA LEU A 56 -3.33 -0.36 -8.03
C LEU A 56 -4.70 0.00 -7.46
N GLY A 57 -5.02 -0.46 -6.26
CA GLY A 57 -6.36 -0.28 -5.67
C GLY A 57 -6.72 1.21 -5.56
N TYR A 58 -5.89 2.02 -4.91
CA TYR A 58 -6.24 3.41 -4.64
C TYR A 58 -5.95 4.33 -5.83
N GLY A 59 -5.10 3.90 -6.77
CA GLY A 59 -4.85 4.62 -8.02
C GLY A 59 -5.91 4.39 -9.09
N THR A 60 -6.69 3.32 -9.00
CA THR A 60 -7.70 2.96 -10.03
C THR A 60 -9.15 3.04 -9.55
N PHE A 61 -9.37 3.24 -8.25
CA PHE A 61 -10.70 3.43 -7.67
C PHE A 61 -10.86 4.82 -7.07
N ASN A 62 -12.07 5.38 -7.17
CA ASN A 62 -12.43 6.60 -6.43
C ASN A 62 -12.95 6.28 -5.02
N ASN A 63 -13.33 7.34 -4.29
CA ASN A 63 -13.96 7.26 -2.96
C ASN A 63 -13.10 6.55 -1.89
N VAL A 64 -11.81 6.29 -2.13
CA VAL A 64 -10.96 5.51 -1.23
C VAL A 64 -10.59 6.24 0.07
N ALA A 65 -10.69 7.57 0.08
CA ALA A 65 -10.39 8.41 1.25
C ALA A 65 -11.25 8.07 2.48
N ARG A 66 -12.46 7.54 2.28
CA ARG A 66 -13.34 7.10 3.37
C ARG A 66 -12.72 6.01 4.24
N SER A 67 -11.75 5.26 3.72
CA SER A 67 -11.05 4.20 4.48
C SER A 67 -10.05 4.75 5.52
N HIS A 68 -9.79 6.07 5.53
CA HIS A 68 -8.82 6.72 6.41
C HIS A 68 -9.53 7.60 7.45
N ARG A 69 -9.77 7.07 8.66
CA ARG A 69 -10.39 7.82 9.77
C ARG A 69 -9.56 7.71 11.05
N ALA A 70 -8.60 8.63 11.20
CA ALA A 70 -7.65 8.61 12.31
C ALA A 70 -8.36 8.47 13.67
N PRO A 71 -7.80 7.67 14.61
CA PRO A 71 -6.53 6.95 14.48
C PRO A 71 -6.66 5.59 13.77
N TYR A 72 -7.86 5.18 13.35
CA TYR A 72 -8.08 3.90 12.71
C TYR A 72 -8.06 4.01 11.18
N SER A 73 -7.71 2.91 10.52
CA SER A 73 -7.92 2.82 9.08
C SER A 73 -8.50 1.47 8.72
N PHE A 74 -9.26 1.45 7.63
CA PHE A 74 -9.92 0.29 7.07
C PHE A 74 -9.28 -0.11 5.75
N THR A 75 -8.00 0.22 5.60
CA THR A 75 -7.18 -0.13 4.43
C THR A 75 -6.93 -1.64 4.31
N ASP A 76 -7.06 -2.36 5.43
CA ASP A 76 -7.05 -3.83 5.55
C ASP A 76 -8.45 -4.32 5.95
N PRO A 77 -9.11 -5.19 5.14
CA PRO A 77 -8.60 -5.84 3.93
C PRO A 77 -8.87 -5.07 2.62
N LEU A 78 -9.41 -3.85 2.69
CA LEU A 78 -9.98 -3.13 1.53
C LEU A 78 -9.05 -3.05 0.32
N ILE A 79 -7.76 -2.76 0.52
CA ILE A 79 -6.79 -2.67 -0.58
C ILE A 79 -6.73 -3.99 -1.36
N GLY A 80 -6.68 -5.12 -0.66
CA GLY A 80 -6.69 -6.45 -1.27
C GLY A 80 -8.01 -6.75 -1.98
N VAL A 81 -9.15 -6.37 -1.39
CA VAL A 81 -10.47 -6.53 -2.01
C VAL A 81 -10.59 -5.73 -3.30
N MET A 82 -10.14 -4.47 -3.33
CA MET A 82 -10.14 -3.67 -4.56
C MET A 82 -9.32 -4.30 -5.67
N CYS A 83 -8.15 -4.85 -5.34
CA CYS A 83 -7.26 -5.50 -6.29
C CYS A 83 -7.81 -6.83 -6.84
N SER A 84 -8.81 -7.44 -6.19
CA SER A 84 -9.44 -8.68 -6.68
C SER A 84 -10.59 -8.46 -7.66
N ILE A 85 -11.06 -7.21 -7.81
CA ILE A 85 -12.16 -6.86 -8.71
C ILE A 85 -11.70 -6.92 -10.17
N GLU A 86 -12.49 -7.58 -11.02
CA GLU A 86 -12.28 -7.55 -12.47
C GLU A 86 -12.85 -6.26 -13.09
N PRO A 87 -12.22 -5.70 -14.13
CA PRO A 87 -11.10 -6.29 -14.87
C PRO A 87 -9.70 -5.88 -14.36
N LEU A 88 -9.57 -5.26 -13.18
CA LEU A 88 -8.26 -4.80 -12.68
C LEU A 88 -7.31 -5.99 -12.46
N ARG A 89 -7.79 -7.04 -11.79
CA ARG A 89 -7.00 -8.23 -11.49
C ARG A 89 -6.37 -8.86 -12.74
N SER A 90 -7.17 -9.11 -13.77
CA SER A 90 -6.68 -9.74 -15.02
C SER A 90 -5.80 -8.82 -15.90
N LYS A 91 -5.88 -7.51 -15.69
CA LYS A 91 -5.11 -6.51 -16.45
C LYS A 91 -3.77 -6.18 -15.82
N ALA A 92 -3.60 -6.27 -14.50
CA ALA A 92 -2.32 -6.03 -13.83
C ALA A 92 -1.36 -7.21 -14.07
N VAL A 93 -0.30 -6.98 -14.85
CA VAL A 93 0.56 -8.09 -15.34
C VAL A 93 2.05 -7.95 -15.03
N LEU A 94 2.50 -6.75 -14.69
CA LEU A 94 3.89 -6.47 -14.34
C LEU A 94 3.92 -5.33 -13.34
N HIS A 95 4.81 -5.43 -12.37
CA HIS A 95 5.09 -4.38 -11.40
C HIS A 95 6.59 -4.09 -11.36
N ILE A 96 6.93 -2.80 -11.42
CA ILE A 96 8.30 -2.29 -11.39
C ILE A 96 8.35 -1.30 -10.23
N MET A 97 8.69 -1.79 -9.04
CA MET A 97 8.73 -0.96 -7.84
C MET A 97 10.05 -0.20 -7.78
N ASP A 98 9.94 1.14 -7.74
CA ASP A 98 11.05 2.05 -7.51
C ASP A 98 11.42 2.09 -6.02
N GLY A 99 12.53 1.44 -5.69
CA GLY A 99 13.19 1.48 -4.39
C GLY A 99 14.53 2.22 -4.44
N MET A 100 14.72 3.15 -5.38
CA MET A 100 15.93 3.97 -5.43
C MET A 100 16.02 4.86 -4.18
N ARG A 101 14.87 5.45 -3.80
CA ARG A 101 14.66 6.26 -2.60
C ARG A 101 13.55 5.65 -1.76
N GLN A 102 13.94 4.78 -0.84
CA GLN A 102 13.01 4.13 0.09
C GLN A 102 12.60 5.12 1.18
N VAL A 103 11.30 5.41 1.28
CA VAL A 103 10.76 6.20 2.40
C VAL A 103 10.40 5.23 3.52
N TRP A 104 11.12 5.28 4.65
CA TRP A 104 10.92 4.32 5.74
C TRP A 104 10.04 4.85 6.88
N HIS A 105 9.71 6.15 6.86
CA HIS A 105 8.74 6.82 7.73
C HIS A 105 8.22 8.12 7.08
N GLY A 106 7.13 8.68 7.60
CA GLY A 106 6.57 9.94 7.11
C GLY A 106 5.73 9.79 5.84
N GLY A 107 5.44 8.55 5.42
CA GLY A 107 4.66 8.30 4.21
C GLY A 107 3.17 8.63 4.37
N PRO A 108 2.47 8.98 3.27
CA PRO A 108 2.89 8.79 1.88
C PRO A 108 3.69 9.94 1.26
N LEU A 109 3.77 11.10 1.93
CA LEU A 109 4.42 12.32 1.44
C LEU A 109 5.36 12.86 2.52
N THR A 110 6.49 12.18 2.74
CA THR A 110 7.46 12.63 3.74
C THR A 110 7.98 14.02 3.39
N GLN A 111 8.06 14.90 4.40
CA GLN A 111 8.61 16.25 4.25
C GLN A 111 10.08 16.33 4.67
N VAL A 112 10.63 15.23 5.20
CA VAL A 112 11.95 15.21 5.85
C VAL A 112 12.85 14.21 5.15
N GLN A 113 14.05 14.66 4.79
CA GLN A 113 15.04 13.86 4.06
C GLN A 113 15.62 12.71 4.91
N ASP A 114 15.68 12.86 6.22
CA ASP A 114 16.21 11.83 7.14
C ASP A 114 15.43 10.51 7.07
N PHE A 115 14.16 10.58 6.66
CA PHE A 115 13.31 9.42 6.46
C PHE A 115 13.36 8.81 5.05
N ILE A 116 14.31 9.27 4.23
CA ILE A 116 14.59 8.76 2.88
C ILE A 116 15.94 8.04 2.87
N TYR A 117 15.89 6.73 2.64
CA TYR A 117 17.07 5.89 2.48
C TYR A 117 17.39 5.66 1.01
N GLN A 118 18.64 5.91 0.60
CA GLN A 118 19.12 5.66 -0.76
C GLN A 118 19.40 4.15 -0.95
N ALA A 119 18.34 3.34 -1.02
CA ALA A 119 18.48 1.90 -1.16
C ALA A 119 19.05 1.50 -2.53
N GLY A 120 18.79 2.28 -3.59
CA GLY A 120 19.34 2.03 -4.93
C GLY A 120 18.88 0.70 -5.53
N THR A 121 17.62 0.33 -5.28
CA THR A 121 17.05 -0.95 -5.73
C THR A 121 15.85 -0.77 -6.64
N LEU A 122 15.67 -1.71 -7.58
CA LEU A 122 14.43 -1.89 -8.32
C LEU A 122 13.94 -3.31 -8.06
N LEU A 123 12.66 -3.46 -7.76
CA LEU A 123 12.02 -4.77 -7.65
C LEU A 123 11.12 -4.95 -8.87
N LEU A 124 11.26 -6.09 -9.53
CA LEU A 124 10.49 -6.45 -10.70
C LEU A 124 9.79 -7.77 -10.43
N GLY A 125 8.49 -7.83 -10.73
CA GLY A 125 7.70 -9.04 -10.51
C GLY A 125 6.31 -8.96 -11.10
N THR A 126 5.67 -10.11 -11.23
CA THR A 126 4.29 -10.25 -11.72
C THR A 126 3.30 -10.54 -10.59
N ASP A 127 3.80 -10.78 -9.37
CA ASP A 127 3.02 -11.02 -8.17
C ASP A 127 3.07 -9.76 -7.28
N PRO A 128 1.97 -8.98 -7.19
CA PRO A 128 1.94 -7.76 -6.39
C PRO A 128 1.97 -8.05 -4.88
N VAL A 129 1.47 -9.20 -4.44
CA VAL A 129 1.46 -9.58 -3.02
C VAL A 129 2.87 -9.93 -2.57
N ALA A 130 3.60 -10.69 -3.39
CA ALA A 130 4.97 -11.05 -3.10
C ALA A 130 5.88 -9.80 -3.06
N MET A 131 5.70 -8.88 -4.01
CA MET A 131 6.47 -7.64 -4.02
C MET A 131 6.20 -6.75 -2.80
N ASP A 132 4.94 -6.62 -2.38
CA ASP A 132 4.59 -5.82 -1.19
C ASP A 132 5.07 -6.49 0.10
N THR A 133 5.14 -7.83 0.11
CA THR A 133 5.75 -8.59 1.21
C THR A 133 7.25 -8.29 1.33
N VAL A 134 7.97 -8.23 0.20
CA VAL A 134 9.39 -7.87 0.19
C VAL A 134 9.61 -6.40 0.57
N GLU A 135 8.77 -5.48 0.10
CA GLU A 135 8.79 -4.07 0.54
C GLU A 135 8.56 -3.95 2.04
N LEU A 136 7.56 -4.65 2.58
CA LEU A 136 7.25 -4.63 3.99
C LEU A 136 8.45 -5.05 4.84
N GLU A 137 9.11 -6.15 4.46
CA GLU A 137 10.32 -6.61 5.15
C GLU A 137 11.47 -5.58 5.04
N ALA A 138 11.67 -4.98 3.86
CA ALA A 138 12.70 -3.96 3.67
C ALA A 138 12.47 -2.71 4.52
N ILE A 139 11.20 -2.29 4.70
CA ILE A 139 10.83 -1.17 5.57
C ILE A 139 10.98 -1.55 7.04
N GLU A 140 10.53 -2.73 7.46
CA GLU A 140 10.72 -3.22 8.83
C GLU A 140 12.20 -3.33 9.20
N GLU A 141 13.03 -3.86 8.30
CA GLU A 141 14.47 -3.96 8.51
C GLU A 141 15.09 -2.58 8.71
N LYS A 142 14.72 -1.60 7.87
CA LYS A 142 15.21 -0.23 7.99
C LYS A 142 14.74 0.41 9.29
N ARG A 143 13.45 0.32 9.64
CA ARG A 143 12.90 0.86 10.90
C ARG A 143 13.61 0.27 12.11
N ARG A 144 13.85 -1.04 12.13
CA ARG A 144 14.59 -1.71 13.20
C ARG A 144 16.03 -1.23 13.32
N LYS A 145 16.73 -1.01 12.20
CA LYS A 145 18.11 -0.45 12.20
C LYS A 145 18.17 0.95 12.80
N GLU A 146 17.13 1.75 12.59
CA GLU A 146 17.00 3.11 13.13
C GLU A 146 16.41 3.15 14.54
N GLY A 147 16.13 1.99 15.16
CA GLY A 147 15.50 1.91 16.48
C GLY A 147 14.05 2.40 16.52
N ALA A 148 13.38 2.50 15.37
CA ALA A 148 11.99 2.90 15.28
C ALA A 148 11.03 1.72 15.59
N PRO A 149 9.82 1.99 16.14
CA PRO A 149 8.82 0.96 16.34
C PRO A 149 8.42 0.28 15.02
N SER A 150 8.11 -1.01 15.10
CA SER A 150 7.59 -1.80 13.98
C SER A 150 6.35 -1.14 13.35
N VAL A 151 6.14 -1.34 12.05
CA VAL A 151 4.88 -1.01 11.36
C VAL A 151 3.69 -1.81 11.89
N TRP A 152 3.93 -2.87 12.66
CA TRP A 152 2.91 -3.65 13.36
C TRP A 152 2.59 -3.13 14.75
N ASP A 153 3.32 -2.12 15.25
CA ASP A 153 3.10 -1.52 16.57
C ASP A 153 1.68 -0.95 16.71
N ARG A 154 1.08 -1.17 17.88
CA ARG A 154 -0.28 -0.74 18.23
C ARG A 154 -0.32 -0.02 19.58
N GLU A 155 0.83 0.44 20.07
CA GLU A 155 0.92 1.10 21.37
C GLU A 155 0.23 2.48 21.30
N PRO A 156 -0.73 2.82 22.19
CA PRO A 156 -1.43 4.11 22.10
C PRO A 156 -0.51 5.34 22.12
N LYS A 157 0.66 5.24 22.76
CA LYS A 157 1.68 6.31 22.81
C LYS A 157 2.34 6.61 21.45
N SER A 158 2.22 5.71 20.47
CA SER A 158 2.75 5.92 19.12
C SER A 158 1.81 6.76 18.26
N ILE A 159 0.57 6.99 18.68
CA ILE A 159 -0.38 7.81 17.93
C ILE A 159 -0.25 9.29 18.27
N THR A 160 -0.31 10.14 17.24
CA THR A 160 -0.31 11.60 17.36
C THR A 160 -1.23 12.23 16.33
N GLU A 161 -1.83 13.37 16.66
CA GLU A 161 -2.48 14.27 15.71
C GLU A 161 -1.55 15.41 15.26
N ASN A 162 -0.41 15.57 15.93
CA ASN A 162 0.60 16.56 15.57
C ASN A 162 1.44 16.06 14.38
N TYR A 163 1.23 16.69 13.22
CA TYR A 163 1.95 16.38 11.98
C TYR A 163 3.46 16.67 12.07
N ASP A 164 3.87 17.68 12.82
CA ASP A 164 5.28 17.98 13.05
C ASP A 164 5.97 16.80 13.77
N ALA A 165 5.35 16.33 14.86
CA ALA A 165 5.82 15.14 15.56
C ALA A 165 5.84 13.91 14.63
N PHE A 166 4.82 13.71 13.79
CA PHE A 166 4.82 12.62 12.80
C PHE A 166 5.98 12.71 11.81
N PHE A 167 6.34 13.90 11.32
CA PHE A 167 7.41 14.08 10.35
C PHE A 167 8.81 14.14 10.95
N HIS A 168 8.96 14.24 12.28
CA HIS A 168 10.27 14.37 12.95
C HIS A 168 10.56 13.29 14.00
N ASP A 169 9.57 12.49 14.40
CA ASP A 169 9.73 11.38 15.35
C ASP A 169 9.21 10.07 14.74
N PRO A 170 10.09 9.10 14.42
CA PRO A 170 9.67 7.85 13.80
C PRO A 170 8.88 6.93 14.73
N SER A 171 8.80 7.26 16.03
CA SER A 171 7.92 6.62 17.01
C SER A 171 6.49 7.15 16.99
N LYS A 172 6.24 8.27 16.29
CA LYS A 172 4.93 8.91 16.19
C LYS A 172 4.29 8.65 14.85
N ASN A 173 3.00 8.34 14.84
CA ASN A 173 2.24 8.04 13.65
C ASN A 173 0.81 8.57 13.74
N LEU A 174 0.20 8.83 12.57
CA LEU A 174 -1.15 9.37 12.49
C LEU A 174 -2.25 8.30 12.66
N PHE A 175 -1.91 7.02 12.42
CA PHE A 175 -2.87 5.91 12.46
C PHE A 175 -2.26 4.68 13.12
N TYR A 176 -3.11 3.78 13.60
CA TYR A 176 -2.72 2.39 13.76
C TYR A 176 -2.53 1.77 12.38
N ARG A 177 -1.27 1.46 12.04
CA ARG A 177 -0.91 0.90 10.73
C ARG A 177 -1.62 -0.45 10.48
N ARG A 178 -1.96 -0.67 9.22
CA ARG A 178 -2.68 -1.86 8.73
C ARG A 178 -1.92 -2.59 7.60
N PRO A 179 -0.68 -3.07 7.84
CA PRO A 179 0.10 -3.84 6.86
C PRO A 179 -0.54 -5.21 6.52
N GLY A 180 -1.50 -5.67 7.33
CA GLY A 180 -2.24 -6.92 7.11
C GLY A 180 -2.99 -7.04 5.78
N HIS A 181 -3.20 -5.92 5.05
CA HIS A 181 -3.83 -5.94 3.73
C HIS A 181 -3.07 -6.81 2.71
N ILE A 182 -1.75 -6.98 2.87
CA ILE A 182 -0.92 -7.86 2.03
C ILE A 182 -1.30 -9.33 2.24
N ALA A 183 -1.36 -9.77 3.49
CA ALA A 183 -1.78 -11.12 3.83
C ALA A 183 -3.24 -11.39 3.43
N ALA A 184 -4.12 -10.39 3.57
CA ALA A 184 -5.50 -10.46 3.10
C ALA A 184 -5.57 -10.64 1.57
N ALA A 185 -4.76 -9.88 0.80
CA ALA A 185 -4.65 -10.03 -0.65
C ALA A 185 -4.15 -11.43 -1.06
N GLY A 186 -3.18 -11.99 -0.34
CA GLY A 186 -2.73 -13.37 -0.55
C GLY A 186 -3.85 -14.39 -0.36
N LYS A 187 -4.67 -14.24 0.70
CA LYS A 187 -5.86 -15.10 0.93
C LYS A 187 -6.93 -14.96 -0.14
N LEU A 188 -7.01 -13.82 -0.83
CA LEU A 188 -7.88 -13.59 -1.98
C LEU A 188 -7.33 -14.20 -3.28
N GLY A 189 -6.16 -14.86 -3.23
CA GLY A 189 -5.52 -15.51 -4.36
C GLY A 189 -4.82 -14.53 -5.32
N LEU A 190 -4.47 -13.34 -4.84
CA LEU A 190 -3.77 -12.34 -5.65
C LEU A 190 -2.27 -12.59 -5.77
N GLY A 191 -1.73 -13.51 -4.95
CA GLY A 191 -0.31 -13.82 -4.92
C GLY A 191 0.12 -14.45 -3.60
N VAL A 192 1.44 -14.53 -3.39
CA VAL A 192 2.05 -15.19 -2.23
C VAL A 192 2.48 -14.16 -1.18
N ALA A 193 1.96 -14.28 0.04
CA ALA A 193 2.31 -13.40 1.17
C ALA A 193 3.31 -14.03 2.17
N ASP A 194 3.58 -15.33 2.06
CA ASP A 194 4.58 -15.99 2.90
C ASP A 194 5.97 -15.77 2.31
N LEU A 195 6.78 -14.97 3.00
CA LEU A 195 8.14 -14.63 2.56
C LEU A 195 9.00 -15.88 2.25
N LYS A 196 8.77 -17.00 2.94
CA LYS A 196 9.52 -18.25 2.71
C LYS A 196 9.19 -18.93 1.38
N GLN A 197 8.04 -18.59 0.77
CA GLN A 197 7.57 -19.15 -0.50
C GLN A 197 7.85 -18.21 -1.68
N ILE A 198 8.41 -17.02 -1.43
CA ILE A 198 8.74 -16.05 -2.46
C ILE A 198 10.17 -16.31 -2.96
N ASP A 199 10.31 -16.65 -4.25
CA ASP A 199 11.61 -16.69 -4.92
C ASP A 199 12.00 -15.27 -5.39
N HIS A 200 12.76 -14.57 -4.56
CA HIS A 200 13.29 -13.23 -4.90
C HIS A 200 14.81 -13.27 -5.12
N ARG A 201 15.26 -13.17 -6.38
CA ARG A 201 16.69 -13.25 -6.71
C ARG A 201 17.26 -11.86 -6.87
N ARG A 202 18.36 -11.59 -6.19
CA ARG A 202 19.13 -10.36 -6.41
C ARG A 202 20.00 -10.54 -7.66
N ILE A 203 19.81 -9.64 -8.62
CA ILE A 203 20.67 -9.53 -9.79
C ILE A 203 21.64 -8.37 -9.51
N SER A 204 22.93 -8.68 -9.33
CA SER A 204 23.99 -7.67 -9.31
C SER A 204 24.56 -7.54 -10.71
N ALA A 205 24.77 -6.29 -11.15
CA ALA A 205 25.61 -6.00 -12.31
C ALA A 205 27.09 -6.25 -11.99
#